data_AF-A0A938K432-F1
#
_entry.id   AF-A0A938K432-F1
#
_cell.length_a   1.000
_cell.length_b   1.000
_cell.length_c   1.000
_cell.angle_alpha   90.00
_cell.angle_beta   90.00
_cell.angle_gamma   90.00
#
_symmetry.space_group_name_H-M   'P 1'
#
loop_
_entity.id
_entity.type
_entity.pdbx_description
1 polymer ?
#
loop_
_entity_poly.entity_id
_entity_poly.type
_entity_poly.pdbx_seq_one_letter_code
_entity_poly.pdbx_strand_id
1 'polypeptide(L)'
;MAKGACRGLTHLFFPSSAERPQARERREAQARQVCASCTVQTTCREFARTHHEYGLWGGESEDERHEAGFRLIAPIGIRAAS
;
A
#
# COMPACT_ATOMS: atom_id res chain seq x y z
N MET A 1 -10.47 -10.77 3.04
CA MET A 1 -10.52 -9.87 1.86
C MET A 1 -11.19 -10.48 0.61
N ALA A 2 -12.20 -11.35 0.75
CA ALA A 2 -12.81 -12.01 -0.41
C ALA A 2 -13.76 -11.13 -1.25
N LYS A 3 -13.81 -9.82 -1.02
CA LYS A 3 -14.66 -8.85 -1.75
C LYS A 3 -13.89 -7.58 -2.16
N GLY A 4 -12.55 -7.63 -2.12
CA GLY A 4 -11.71 -6.49 -2.51
C GLY A 4 -11.84 -6.18 -3.99
N ALA A 5 -11.97 -4.89 -4.33
CA ALA A 5 -11.98 -4.41 -5.72
C ALA A 5 -10.60 -4.56 -6.40
N CYS A 6 -9.54 -4.76 -5.61
CA CYS A 6 -8.17 -4.98 -6.06
C CYS A 6 -7.93 -6.35 -6.73
N ARG A 7 -8.93 -7.23 -6.76
CA ARG A 7 -8.79 -8.58 -7.36
C ARG A 7 -8.47 -8.48 -8.85
N GLY A 8 -7.41 -9.20 -9.25
CA GLY A 8 -6.89 -9.15 -10.63
C GLY A 8 -5.96 -7.96 -10.92
N LEU A 9 -5.81 -7.02 -9.97
CA LEU A 9 -5.01 -5.81 -10.12
C LEU A 9 -3.83 -5.75 -9.16
N THR A 10 -3.39 -6.88 -8.62
CA THR A 10 -2.35 -6.97 -7.56
C THR A 10 -1.05 -6.26 -7.94
N HIS A 11 -0.68 -6.23 -9.22
CA HIS A 11 0.48 -5.48 -9.72
C HIS A 11 0.43 -3.96 -9.44
N LEU A 12 -0.75 -3.38 -9.18
CA LEU A 12 -0.88 -1.99 -8.76
C LEU A 12 -0.63 -1.80 -7.25
N PHE A 13 -0.89 -2.83 -6.45
CA PHE A 13 -0.83 -2.75 -4.99
C PHE A 13 0.54 -3.11 -4.45
N PHE A 14 1.31 -3.96 -5.17
CA PHE A 14 2.63 -4.40 -4.75
C PHE A 14 3.69 -3.96 -5.77
N PRO A 15 4.73 -3.23 -5.34
CA PRO A 15 5.82 -2.81 -6.22
C PRO A 15 6.64 -4.00 -6.73
N SER A 16 7.27 -3.83 -7.89
CA SER A 16 8.28 -4.74 -8.41
C SER A 16 9.67 -4.41 -7.84
N SER A 17 10.58 -5.39 -7.88
CA SER A 17 11.98 -5.17 -7.52
C SER A 17 12.60 -4.07 -8.39
N ALA A 18 13.22 -3.07 -7.77
CA ALA A 18 13.84 -1.91 -8.42
C ALA A 18 12.87 -0.96 -9.15
N GLU A 19 11.64 -0.82 -8.65
CA GLU A 19 10.70 0.20 -9.13
C GLU A 19 11.27 1.62 -8.99
N ARG A 20 11.18 2.42 -10.06
CA ARG A 20 11.60 3.83 -10.02
C ARG A 20 10.56 4.68 -9.28
N PRO A 21 10.95 5.74 -8.55
CA PRO A 21 10.00 6.60 -7.80
C PRO A 21 8.82 7.12 -8.62
N GLN A 22 9.05 7.57 -9.86
CA GLN A 22 7.99 8.05 -10.76
C GLN A 22 7.03 6.94 -11.23
N ALA A 23 7.51 5.69 -11.31
CA ALA A 23 6.65 4.54 -11.60
C ALA A 23 5.82 4.19 -10.36
N ARG A 24 6.44 4.24 -9.17
CA ARG A 24 5.79 4.07 -7.88
C ARG A 24 4.63 5.05 -7.69
N GLU A 25 4.86 6.35 -7.86
CA GLU A 25 3.82 7.38 -7.72
C GLU A 25 2.61 7.12 -8.63
N ARG A 26 2.87 6.80 -9.91
CA ARG A 26 1.79 6.50 -10.88
C ARG A 26 1.02 5.25 -10.50
N ARG A 27 1.73 4.19 -10.11
CA ARG A 27 1.13 2.93 -9.69
C ARG A 27 0.27 3.13 -8.43
N GLU A 28 0.80 3.81 -7.42
CA GLU A 28 0.07 4.10 -6.18
C GLU A 28 -1.16 4.97 -6.45
N ALA A 29 -1.07 5.99 -7.31
CA ALA A 29 -2.21 6.81 -7.69
C ALA A 29 -3.34 5.97 -8.32
N GLN A 30 -3.01 5.04 -9.21
CA GLN A 30 -3.99 4.11 -9.79
C GLN A 30 -4.59 3.17 -8.73
N ALA A 31 -3.76 2.63 -7.84
CA ALA A 31 -4.23 1.75 -6.77
C ALA A 31 -5.18 2.48 -5.79
N ARG A 32 -4.93 3.76 -5.49
CA ARG A 32 -5.83 4.60 -4.67
C ARG A 32 -7.20 4.78 -5.30
N GLN A 33 -7.26 4.98 -6.63
CA GLN A 33 -8.54 5.09 -7.34
C GLN A 33 -9.36 3.80 -7.21
N VAL A 34 -8.72 2.63 -7.28
CA VAL A 34 -9.40 1.33 -7.05
C VAL A 34 -9.82 1.18 -5.59
N CYS A 35 -8.99 1.61 -4.64
CA CYS A 35 -9.36 1.59 -3.22
C CYS A 35 -10.55 2.47 -2.91
N ALA A 36 -10.70 3.62 -3.56
CA ALA A 36 -11.77 4.59 -3.31
C ALA A 36 -13.18 4.02 -3.53
N SER A 37 -13.35 3.07 -4.46
CA SER A 37 -14.62 2.39 -4.73
C SER A 37 -14.80 1.07 -3.96
N CYS A 38 -13.81 0.68 -3.14
CA CYS A 38 -13.81 -0.62 -2.48
C CYS A 38 -14.60 -0.62 -1.17
N THR A 39 -15.61 -1.49 -1.08
CA THR A 39 -16.48 -1.63 0.10
C THR A 39 -15.77 -2.13 1.37
N VAL A 40 -14.61 -2.77 1.22
CA VAL A 40 -13.81 -3.29 2.34
C VAL A 40 -12.60 -2.41 2.66
N GLN A 41 -12.57 -1.15 2.19
CA GLN A 41 -11.43 -0.25 2.35
C GLN A 41 -10.98 -0.11 3.81
N THR A 42 -11.90 0.22 4.73
CA THR A 42 -11.59 0.46 6.14
C THR A 42 -10.98 -0.78 6.81
N THR A 43 -11.65 -1.93 6.69
CA THR A 43 -11.15 -3.20 7.25
C THR A 43 -9.81 -3.61 6.64
N CYS A 44 -9.61 -3.38 5.33
CA CYS A 44 -8.35 -3.65 4.65
C CYS A 44 -7.21 -2.77 5.20
N ARG A 45 -7.49 -1.49 5.45
CA ARG A 45 -6.53 -0.54 6.04
C ARG A 45 -6.12 -0.96 7.45
N GLU A 46 -7.09 -1.26 8.31
CA GLU A 46 -6.85 -1.69 9.70
C GLU A 46 -6.05 -3.00 9.76
N PHE A 47 -6.38 -3.94 8.88
CA PHE A 47 -5.64 -5.19 8.74
C PHE A 47 -4.17 -4.92 8.41
N ALA A 48 -3.89 -4.12 7.37
CA ALA A 48 -2.52 -3.83 6.95
C ALA A 48 -1.71 -3.08 8.01
N ARG A 49 -2.35 -2.18 8.76
CA ARG A 49 -1.73 -1.47 9.90
C ARG A 49 -1.36 -2.42 11.04
N THR A 50 -2.24 -3.38 11.34
CA THR A 50 -2.05 -4.34 12.45
C THR A 50 -1.01 -5.41 12.12
N HIS A 51 -1.01 -5.87 10.87
CA HIS A 51 -0.13 -6.94 10.39
C HIS A 51 1.14 -6.43 9.71
N HIS A 52 1.30 -5.11 9.60
CA HIS A 52 2.45 -4.44 8.99
C HIS A 52 2.72 -4.91 7.56
N GLU A 53 1.66 -5.03 6.77
CA GLU A 53 1.70 -5.56 5.41
C GLU A 53 2.49 -4.65 4.46
N TYR A 54 3.08 -5.25 3.42
CA TYR A 54 3.87 -4.56 2.39
C TYR A 54 2.98 -4.05 1.24
N GLY A 55 3.29 -2.91 0.62
CA GLY A 55 2.53 -2.33 -0.50
C GLY A 55 1.37 -1.41 -0.10
N LEU A 56 0.45 -1.17 -1.04
CA LEU A 56 -0.72 -0.30 -0.86
C LEU A 56 -1.93 -1.08 -0.37
N TRP A 57 -2.51 -0.65 0.75
CA TRP A 57 -3.63 -1.31 1.41
C TRP A 57 -4.65 -0.31 1.90
N GLY A 58 -5.92 -0.52 1.58
CA GLY A 58 -7.02 0.34 2.06
C GLY A 58 -6.84 1.83 1.74
N GLY A 59 -6.11 2.15 0.67
CA GLY A 59 -5.79 3.51 0.24
C GLY A 59 -4.48 4.10 0.76
N GLU A 60 -3.71 3.34 1.56
CA GLU A 60 -2.45 3.81 2.17
C GLU A 60 -1.25 3.03 1.65
N SER A 61 -0.16 3.72 1.31
CA SER A 61 1.15 3.12 1.08
C SER A 61 1.83 2.78 2.42
N GLU A 62 2.95 2.08 2.36
CA GLU A 62 3.77 1.80 3.54
C GLU A 62 4.31 3.06 4.19
N ASP A 63 4.79 4.00 3.38
CA ASP A 63 5.34 5.27 3.87
C ASP A 63 4.25 6.08 4.58
N GLU A 64 3.03 6.11 4.04
CA GLU A 64 1.90 6.77 4.69
C GLU A 64 1.46 6.08 5.98
N ARG A 65 1.49 4.74 6.02
CA ARG A 65 1.26 3.99 7.27
C ARG A 65 2.34 4.33 8.30
N HIS A 66 3.59 4.46 7.86
CA HIS A 66 4.70 4.84 8.73
C HIS A 66 4.56 6.26 9.27
N GLU A 67 4.25 7.23 8.42
CA GLU A 67 3.97 8.62 8.79
C GLU A 67 2.78 8.73 9.76
N ALA A 68 1.78 7.86 9.62
CA ALA A 68 0.66 7.74 10.55
C ALA A 68 1.01 7.04 11.88
N GLY A 69 2.27 6.66 12.09
CA GLY A 69 2.77 6.07 13.33
C GLY A 69 2.61 4.55 13.45
N PHE A 70 2.24 3.86 12.36
CA PHE A 70 2.18 2.39 12.36
C PHE A 70 3.57 1.82 12.05
N ARG A 71 3.97 0.79 12.80
CA ARG A 71 5.28 0.14 12.66
C ARG A 71 5.31 -0.64 11.34
N LEU A 72 6.44 -0.62 10.62
CA LEU A 72 6.69 -1.54 9.51
C LEU A 72 7.65 -2.64 9.97
N ILE A 73 7.48 -3.89 9.51
CA ILE A 73 8.31 -5.03 9.97
C ILE A 73 9.75 -4.94 9.45
N ALA A 74 10.02 -4.25 8.33
CA ALA A 74 11.37 -3.84 7.93
C ALA A 74 11.30 -2.86 6.75
N PRO A 75 12.13 -1.81 6.71
CA PRO A 75 12.23 -0.95 5.53
C PRO A 75 13.01 -1.71 4.44
N ILE A 76 12.31 -2.35 3.51
CA ILE A 76 12.94 -2.75 2.25
C ILE A 76 13.03 -1.49 1.39
N GLY A 77 14.18 -0.82 1.44
CA GLY A 77 14.52 0.26 0.51
C GLY A 77 14.21 1.69 0.95
N ILE A 78 13.74 1.93 2.19
CA ILE A 78 13.70 3.28 2.74
C ILE A 78 15.14 3.66 3.10
N ARG A 79 15.75 4.59 2.35
CA ARG A 79 16.93 5.29 2.84
C ARG A 79 16.52 5.98 4.14
N ALA A 80 17.08 5.53 5.26
CA ALA A 80 16.95 6.23 6.54
C ALA A 80 17.30 7.70 6.29
N ALA A 81 16.34 8.60 6.51
CA ALA A 81 16.62 10.03 6.56
C ALA A 81 17.63 10.23 7.70
N SER A 82 18.77 10.83 7.34
CA SER A 82 19.85 11.20 8.25
C SER A 82 19.45 12.39 9.13
#